data_AF-A0A952QMD6-F1
#
_entry.id   AF-A0A952QMD6-F1
#
_cell.length_a   1.000
_cell.length_b   1.000
_cell.length_c   1.000
_cell.angle_alpha   90.00
_cell.angle_beta   90.00
_cell.angle_gamma   90.00
#
_symmetry.space_group_name_H-M   'P 1'
#
loop_
_entity.id
_entity.type
_entity.pdbx_description
1 polymer ?
#
loop_
_entity_poly.entity_id
_entity_poly.type
_entity_poly.pdbx_seq_one_letter_code
_entity_poly.pdbx_strand_id
1 'polypeptide(L)'
;MRAQPLVLAFAWVLTGCAAAPPAPELPPAAPPNVNTQIGFRDPEALREHFSKHGREFGQITQPQYLLMAQTLRDSQADGKAILIAYRPDGVITKFDFSTGGFLAYNRDKVIRTFFKPNDGVRYFNRQKGRN
;
A
#
# COMPACT_ATOMS: atom_id res chain seq x y z
N MET A 1 7.54 -67.20 -41.47
CA MET A 1 8.74 -66.38 -41.74
C MET A 1 8.41 -64.92 -41.45
N ARG A 2 9.20 -64.29 -40.55
CA ARG A 2 9.29 -62.85 -40.22
C ARG A 2 8.03 -62.21 -39.64
N ALA A 3 8.06 -61.22 -38.75
CA ALA A 3 8.95 -60.72 -37.69
C ALA A 3 8.10 -59.63 -36.98
N GLN A 4 8.19 -59.48 -35.66
CA GLN A 4 7.59 -58.37 -34.88
C GLN A 4 8.37 -57.04 -35.14
N PRO A 5 8.13 -55.86 -34.49
CA PRO A 5 7.07 -55.45 -33.56
C PRO A 5 6.51 -53.98 -33.73
N LEU A 6 5.44 -53.70 -32.97
CA LEU A 6 5.18 -52.52 -32.13
C LEU A 6 5.92 -51.19 -32.42
N VAL A 7 5.17 -50.10 -32.67
CA VAL A 7 5.44 -48.79 -32.04
C VAL A 7 4.12 -48.03 -31.82
N LEU A 8 3.80 -47.77 -30.55
CA LEU A 8 2.85 -46.75 -30.13
C LEU A 8 3.37 -45.36 -30.52
N ALA A 9 2.56 -44.53 -31.17
CA ALA A 9 2.81 -43.09 -31.24
C ALA A 9 1.83 -42.36 -30.31
N PHE A 10 2.29 -42.14 -29.08
CA PHE A 10 1.75 -41.15 -28.17
C PHE A 10 2.14 -39.76 -28.69
N ALA A 11 1.19 -39.00 -29.25
CA ALA A 11 1.41 -37.60 -29.54
C ALA A 11 1.12 -36.78 -28.27
N TRP A 12 2.14 -36.58 -27.43
CA TRP A 12 2.12 -35.51 -26.42
C TRP A 12 2.44 -34.20 -27.12
N VAL A 13 1.44 -33.36 -27.35
CA VAL A 13 1.67 -31.95 -27.64
C VAL A 13 1.91 -31.25 -26.29
N LEU A 14 3.17 -31.02 -25.95
CA LEU A 14 3.56 -30.07 -24.91
C LEU A 14 4.73 -29.24 -25.41
N THR A 15 4.42 -28.11 -26.03
CA THR A 15 5.25 -26.90 -25.92
C THR A 15 4.35 -25.69 -25.92
N GLY A 16 3.60 -25.51 -24.83
CA GLY A 16 3.23 -24.15 -24.44
C GLY A 16 4.52 -23.47 -23.99
N CYS A 17 4.96 -22.42 -24.70
CA CYS A 17 5.85 -21.44 -24.09
C CYS A 17 5.11 -20.90 -22.86
N ALA A 18 5.39 -21.45 -21.69
CA ALA A 18 5.04 -20.80 -20.45
C ALA A 18 5.81 -19.47 -20.46
N ALA A 19 5.10 -18.37 -20.74
CA ALA A 19 5.62 -17.05 -20.43
C ALA A 19 6.05 -17.08 -18.97
N ALA A 20 7.31 -16.74 -18.71
CA ALA A 20 7.80 -16.59 -17.36
C ALA A 20 6.80 -15.73 -16.56
N PRO A 21 6.53 -16.04 -15.29
CA PRO A 21 5.74 -15.14 -14.46
C PRO A 21 6.38 -13.74 -14.56
N PRO A 22 5.59 -12.65 -14.70
CA PRO A 22 6.17 -11.32 -14.66
C PRO A 22 7.01 -11.23 -13.38
N ALA A 23 8.27 -10.82 -13.54
CA ALA A 23 9.11 -10.43 -12.42
C ALA A 23 8.28 -9.52 -11.49
N PRO A 24 8.45 -9.60 -10.15
CA PRO A 24 7.68 -8.76 -9.23
C PRO A 24 7.81 -7.32 -9.70
N GLU A 25 6.71 -6.79 -10.22
CA GLU A 25 6.64 -5.43 -10.73
C GLU A 25 7.09 -4.55 -9.58
N LEU A 26 8.22 -3.86 -9.77
CA LEU A 26 8.74 -2.93 -8.79
C LEU A 26 7.56 -2.04 -8.37
N PRO A 27 7.34 -1.80 -7.07
CA PRO A 27 6.26 -0.91 -6.64
C PRO A 27 6.34 0.37 -7.48
N PRO A 28 5.20 0.86 -8.01
CA PRO A 28 5.18 1.99 -8.93
C PRO A 28 6.05 3.09 -8.34
N ALA A 29 7.00 3.59 -9.13
CA ALA A 29 7.94 4.61 -8.68
C ALA A 29 7.16 5.73 -7.98
N ALA A 30 7.62 6.11 -6.78
CA ALA A 30 6.96 7.13 -5.99
C ALA A 30 6.68 8.38 -6.85
N PRO A 31 5.53 9.05 -6.68
CA PRO A 31 5.29 10.33 -7.35
C PRO A 31 6.46 11.29 -7.09
N PRO A 32 6.85 12.16 -8.04
CA PRO A 32 8.12 12.90 -8.02
C PRO A 32 8.33 13.83 -6.80
N ASN A 33 7.30 14.03 -5.97
CA ASN A 33 7.32 14.91 -4.80
C ASN A 33 7.13 14.19 -3.45
N VAL A 34 7.26 12.85 -3.42
CA VAL A 34 7.14 12.07 -2.16
C VAL A 34 8.51 11.88 -1.51
N ASN A 35 8.64 12.32 -0.27
CA ASN A 35 9.87 12.09 0.51
C ASN A 35 9.87 10.67 1.10
N THR A 36 10.45 9.73 0.35
CA THR A 36 10.53 8.31 0.74
C THR A 36 11.50 8.04 1.89
N GLN A 37 12.35 9.01 2.26
CA GLN A 37 13.34 8.86 3.33
C GLN A 37 12.74 8.97 4.74
N ILE A 38 11.57 9.62 4.87
CA ILE A 38 10.87 9.76 6.16
C ILE A 38 9.68 8.81 6.16
N GLY A 39 9.60 7.92 7.13
CA GLY A 39 8.53 6.92 7.27
C GLY A 39 7.94 6.88 8.67
N PHE A 40 7.67 5.68 9.16
CA PHE A 40 7.39 5.45 10.59
C PHE A 40 8.64 5.72 11.43
N ARG A 41 8.46 5.85 12.75
CA ARG A 41 9.55 6.16 13.69
C ARG A 41 10.73 5.17 13.61
N ASP A 42 10.44 3.90 13.32
CA ASP A 42 11.41 2.83 13.20
C ASP A 42 10.80 1.68 12.35
N PRO A 43 11.62 0.70 11.89
CA PRO A 43 11.14 -0.42 11.10
C PRO A 43 10.12 -1.32 11.81
N GLU A 44 10.19 -1.41 13.14
CA GLU A 44 9.26 -2.22 13.92
C GLU A 44 7.86 -1.61 13.92
N ALA A 45 7.74 -0.29 14.11
CA ALA A 45 6.48 0.43 14.02
C ALA A 45 5.82 0.26 12.64
N LEU A 46 6.60 0.30 11.57
CA LEU A 46 6.10 0.00 10.22
C LEU A 46 5.58 -1.44 10.12
N ARG A 47 6.36 -2.43 10.59
CA ARG A 47 5.98 -3.84 10.57
C ARG A 47 4.68 -4.09 11.35
N GLU A 48 4.57 -3.52 12.55
CA GLU A 48 3.37 -3.64 13.38
C GLU A 48 2.13 -3.02 12.73
N HIS A 49 2.27 -1.81 12.16
CA HIS A 49 1.17 -1.17 11.46
C HIS A 49 0.76 -1.94 10.22
N PHE A 50 1.72 -2.39 9.41
CA PHE A 50 1.44 -3.21 8.24
C PHE A 50 0.74 -4.52 8.61
N SER A 51 1.17 -5.20 9.68
CA SER A 51 0.53 -6.43 10.15
C SER A 51 -0.93 -6.22 10.56
N LYS A 52 -1.27 -5.04 11.11
CA LYS A 52 -2.63 -4.72 11.56
C LYS A 52 -3.52 -4.22 10.42
N HIS A 53 -2.98 -3.37 9.54
CA HIS A 53 -3.79 -2.56 8.61
C HIS A 53 -3.46 -2.79 7.13
N GLY A 54 -2.38 -3.50 6.80
CA GLY A 54 -1.96 -3.68 5.40
C GLY A 54 -3.05 -4.32 4.52
N ARG A 55 -3.80 -5.28 5.08
CA ARG A 55 -4.90 -5.97 4.37
C ARG A 55 -6.09 -5.07 4.05
N GLU A 56 -6.26 -3.93 4.74
CA GLU A 56 -7.34 -2.98 4.48
C GLU A 56 -7.20 -2.28 3.12
N PHE A 57 -5.99 -2.35 2.54
CA PHE A 57 -5.64 -1.78 1.24
C PHE A 57 -5.46 -2.85 0.15
N GLY A 58 -5.88 -4.09 0.42
CA GLY A 58 -5.80 -5.21 -0.51
C GLY A 58 -4.55 -6.09 -0.32
N GLN A 59 -4.19 -6.82 -1.37
CA GLN A 59 -3.00 -7.67 -1.38
C GLN A 59 -1.76 -6.82 -1.72
N ILE A 60 -1.23 -6.13 -0.72
CA ILE A 60 -0.05 -5.28 -0.86
C ILE A 60 1.11 -5.75 0.02
N THR A 61 2.31 -5.34 -0.36
CA THR A 61 3.54 -5.55 0.40
C THR A 61 3.77 -4.41 1.40
N GLN A 62 4.62 -4.65 2.41
CA GLN A 62 5.00 -3.62 3.39
C GLN A 62 5.63 -2.35 2.75
N PRO A 63 6.50 -2.45 1.71
CA PRO A 63 6.99 -1.27 1.01
C PRO A 63 5.89 -0.49 0.27
N GLN A 64 4.94 -1.18 -0.38
CA GLN A 64 3.80 -0.51 -1.02
C GLN A 64 2.94 0.22 0.00
N TYR A 65 2.68 -0.40 1.15
CA TYR A 65 1.97 0.22 2.26
C TYR A 65 2.67 1.48 2.79
N LEU A 66 3.99 1.43 2.99
CA LEU A 66 4.78 2.59 3.39
C LEU A 66 4.67 3.70 2.34
N LEU A 67 4.81 3.36 1.06
CA LEU A 67 4.74 4.32 -0.02
C LEU A 67 3.36 4.98 -0.12
N MET A 68 2.26 4.25 0.10
CA MET A 68 0.91 4.82 0.17
C MET A 68 0.78 5.83 1.31
N ALA A 69 1.29 5.50 2.49
CA ALA A 69 1.27 6.39 3.64
C ALA A 69 2.10 7.68 3.39
N GLN A 70 3.30 7.54 2.81
CA GLN A 70 4.16 8.67 2.44
C GLN A 70 3.54 9.53 1.33
N THR A 71 2.88 8.90 0.36
CA THR A 71 2.17 9.60 -0.71
C THR A 71 1.07 10.47 -0.13
N LEU A 72 0.18 9.90 0.70
CA LEU A 72 -0.88 10.70 1.35
C LEU A 72 -0.30 11.82 2.22
N ARG A 73 0.81 11.57 2.93
CA ARG A 73 1.50 12.58 3.73
C ARG A 73 1.93 13.78 2.90
N ASP A 74 2.48 13.55 1.71
CA ASP A 74 3.06 14.61 0.88
C ASP A 74 2.09 15.15 -0.19
N SER A 75 0.94 14.50 -0.42
CA SER A 75 -0.11 15.02 -1.31
C SER A 75 -0.67 16.38 -0.85
N GLN A 76 -1.05 17.23 -1.80
CA GLN A 76 -1.77 18.46 -1.46
C GLN A 76 -3.19 18.11 -0.96
N ALA A 77 -3.64 18.81 0.08
CA ALA A 77 -5.01 18.72 0.55
C ALA A 77 -5.83 19.85 -0.08
N ASP A 78 -6.76 19.47 -0.95
CA ASP A 78 -7.65 20.39 -1.70
C ASP A 78 -9.00 20.60 -0.98
N GLY A 79 -9.23 19.91 0.14
CA GLY A 79 -10.50 19.93 0.87
C GLY A 79 -11.63 19.17 0.19
N LYS A 80 -11.36 18.50 -0.95
CA LYS A 80 -12.35 17.75 -1.74
C LYS A 80 -11.96 16.28 -1.85
N ALA A 81 -10.80 15.99 -2.45
CA ALA A 81 -10.25 14.65 -2.54
C ALA A 81 -9.49 14.27 -1.26
N ILE A 82 -8.79 15.24 -0.67
CA ILE A 82 -8.03 15.03 0.56
C ILE A 82 -8.37 16.11 1.58
N LEU A 83 -8.78 15.67 2.77
CA LEU A 83 -8.93 16.52 3.94
C LEU A 83 -7.64 16.57 4.73
N ILE A 84 -7.42 17.69 5.42
CA ILE A 84 -6.32 17.89 6.36
C ILE A 84 -6.83 18.57 7.63
N ALA A 85 -6.26 18.21 8.77
CA ALA A 85 -6.44 18.94 10.02
C ALA A 85 -5.13 19.06 10.79
N TYR A 86 -4.89 20.24 11.35
CA TYR A 86 -3.75 20.57 12.19
C TYR A 86 -4.21 20.61 13.65
N ARG A 87 -3.64 19.75 14.49
CA ARG A 87 -3.99 19.66 15.91
C ARG A 87 -3.06 20.52 16.78
N PRO A 88 -3.52 21.03 17.94
CA PRO A 88 -2.69 21.82 18.84
C PRO A 88 -1.44 21.10 19.35
N ASP A 89 -1.50 19.77 19.51
CA ASP A 89 -0.39 18.90 19.90
C ASP A 89 0.69 18.73 18.80
N GLY A 90 0.51 19.39 17.65
CA GLY A 90 1.43 19.33 16.52
C GLY A 90 1.23 18.13 15.60
N VAL A 91 0.21 17.29 15.83
CA VAL A 91 -0.15 16.22 14.91
C VAL A 91 -0.92 16.77 13.73
N ILE A 92 -0.52 16.34 12.53
CA ILE A 92 -1.23 16.61 11.29
C ILE A 92 -1.95 15.33 10.89
N THR A 93 -3.23 15.43 10.57
CA THR A 93 -4.03 14.30 10.10
C THR A 93 -4.55 14.57 8.70
N LYS A 94 -4.65 13.51 7.89
CA LYS A 94 -5.23 13.55 6.56
C LYS A 94 -6.22 12.42 6.35
N PHE A 95 -7.19 12.66 5.48
CA PHE A 95 -8.12 11.65 5.01
C PHE A 95 -8.26 11.76 3.49
N ASP A 96 -8.05 10.65 2.78
CA ASP A 96 -8.23 10.56 1.34
C ASP A 96 -9.53 9.83 1.00
N PHE A 97 -10.42 10.49 0.27
CA PHE A 97 -11.70 9.92 -0.14
C PHE A 97 -11.56 8.80 -1.19
N SER A 98 -10.49 8.80 -1.99
CA SER A 98 -10.27 7.81 -3.04
C SER A 98 -9.93 6.44 -2.45
N THR A 99 -8.94 6.42 -1.55
CA THR A 99 -8.51 5.16 -0.89
C THR A 99 -9.32 4.83 0.36
N GLY A 100 -9.92 5.85 0.99
CA GLY A 100 -10.46 5.78 2.35
C GLY A 100 -9.39 5.82 3.43
N GLY A 101 -8.13 6.10 3.08
CA GLY A 101 -7.01 6.11 4.00
C GLY A 101 -7.06 7.30 4.97
N PHE A 102 -6.91 7.02 6.25
CA PHE A 102 -6.61 7.99 7.30
C PHE A 102 -5.11 7.92 7.65
N LEU A 103 -4.48 9.08 7.78
CA LEU A 103 -3.07 9.22 8.16
C LEU A 103 -2.93 10.22 9.31
N ALA A 104 -2.04 9.94 10.26
CA ALA A 104 -1.53 10.95 11.19
C ALA A 104 0.01 10.96 11.19
N TYR A 105 0.59 12.15 11.23
CA TYR A 105 2.03 12.36 11.24
C TYR A 105 2.42 13.59 12.06
N ASN A 106 3.67 13.64 12.50
CA ASN A 106 4.25 14.74 13.26
C ASN A 106 4.73 15.87 12.33
N ARG A 107 5.07 17.04 12.90
CA ARG A 107 5.63 18.17 12.14
C ARG A 107 6.92 17.83 11.39
N ASP A 108 7.72 16.92 11.93
CA ASP A 108 8.95 16.36 11.32
C ASP A 108 8.66 15.30 10.24
N LYS A 109 7.39 15.12 9.86
CA LYS A 109 6.89 14.16 8.86
C LYS A 109 6.96 12.69 9.27
N VAL A 110 7.36 12.37 10.50
CA VAL A 110 7.31 10.99 11.01
C VAL A 110 5.86 10.51 11.09
N ILE A 111 5.58 9.38 10.45
CA ILE A 111 4.26 8.76 10.39
C ILE A 111 3.97 8.11 11.74
N ARG A 112 2.81 8.46 12.32
CA ARG A 112 2.29 7.86 13.56
C ARG A 112 1.35 6.71 13.29
N THR A 113 0.50 6.84 12.28
CA THR A 113 -0.47 5.81 11.88
C THR A 113 -0.94 6.03 10.45
N PHE A 114 -1.30 4.94 9.78
CA PHE A 114 -1.99 4.89 8.51
C PHE A 114 -2.94 3.69 8.54
N PHE A 115 -4.20 3.84 8.14
CA PHE A 115 -5.20 2.75 8.10
C PHE A 115 -6.49 3.21 7.43
N LYS A 116 -7.43 2.30 7.16
CA LYS A 116 -8.77 2.59 6.64
C LYS A 116 -9.81 2.48 7.76
N PRO A 117 -10.28 3.60 8.34
CA PRO A 117 -11.30 3.54 9.39
C PRO A 117 -12.63 3.00 8.85
N ASN A 118 -13.30 2.14 9.62
CA ASN A 118 -14.59 1.54 9.27
C ASN A 118 -15.67 2.59 8.96
N ASP A 119 -15.66 3.73 9.65
CA ASP A 119 -16.62 4.81 9.48
C ASP A 119 -16.07 6.00 8.65
N GLY A 120 -14.95 5.79 7.95
CA GLY A 120 -14.42 6.69 6.92
C GLY A 120 -14.21 8.12 7.45
N VAL A 121 -14.75 9.10 6.71
CA VAL A 121 -14.60 10.52 7.03
C VAL A 121 -15.19 10.90 8.41
N ARG A 122 -16.14 10.11 8.95
CA ARG A 122 -16.67 10.35 10.30
C ARG A 122 -15.58 10.14 11.36
N TYR A 123 -14.66 9.20 11.14
CA TYR A 123 -13.48 9.03 11.98
C TYR A 123 -12.60 10.27 11.98
N PHE A 124 -12.26 10.76 10.78
CA PHE A 124 -11.46 11.98 10.61
C PHE A 124 -12.09 13.17 11.36
N ASN A 125 -13.41 13.35 11.23
CA ASN A 125 -14.15 14.42 11.91
C ASN A 125 -14.11 14.31 13.44
N ARG A 126 -14.00 13.10 14.02
CA ARG A 126 -13.77 12.93 15.47
C ARG A 126 -12.32 13.20 15.86
N GLN A 127 -11.36 12.79 15.04
CA GLN A 127 -9.93 12.95 15.37
C GLN A 127 -9.46 14.39 15.29
N LYS A 128 -9.99 15.20 14.35
CA LYS A 128 -9.54 16.59 14.16
C LYS A 128 -9.73 17.50 15.38
N GLY A 129 -10.63 17.14 16.31
CA GLY A 129 -10.92 17.90 17.52
C GLY A 129 -10.29 17.34 18.81
N ARG A 130 -9.44 16.31 18.72
CA ARG A 130 -8.77 15.74 19.90
C ARG A 130 -7.55 16.59 20.29
N ASN A 131 -7.58 17.11 21.52
CA ASN A 131 -6.41 17.69 22.20
C ASN A 131 -5.60 16.56 22.83
#